data_AF-A0A1G7QBD6-F1
#
_entry.id   AF-A0A1G7QBD6-F1
#
_cell.length_a   1.000
_cell.length_b   1.000
_cell.length_c   1.000
_cell.angle_alpha   90.00
_cell.angle_beta   90.00
_cell.angle_gamma   90.00
#
_symmetry.space_group_name_H-M   'P 1'
#
loop_
_entity.id
_entity.type
_entity.pdbx_description
1 polymer ?
#
loop_
_entity_poly.entity_id
_entity_poly.type
_entity_poly.pdbx_seq_one_letter_code
_entity_poly.pdbx_strand_id
1 'polypeptide(L)'
;MDVLISGAGIAGPALAYWLRHFGFTPVVVERAPSLRPGGQAVDFRGEAHLSVLRRMGVLDAVRAARTTPRDMVFRGLDGRERARLPASFTAGEVEILRGDLSRLLYERTAADTEYVFGDWITSLHDDGDGVDVTFARGASRRFSFVIGADGMRSGVRRLVFPEYRPKFQGYYFAIWDTDGDDRDLTCAPGVISAPGWLMYKSSVPPELMPDLVAPHVYFDSISQVRMPTVSSGRVTLVGDAGYGSTLGGMGTGLAVVSAYVLAGELAAGGDAFARYEALVGPYARGCQGNPGPFLAPGSRLGMWLRDRAYGLLPKMPAVARMDLRAATAIKLPEYAPAR
;
A
#
# COMPACT_ATOMS: atom_id res chain seq x y z
N MET A 1 -8.73 21.44 -14.55
CA MET A 1 -9.40 20.15 -14.90
C MET A 1 -9.71 19.42 -13.62
N ASP A 2 -10.93 18.89 -13.50
CA ASP A 2 -11.36 18.18 -12.29
C ASP A 2 -10.97 16.69 -12.38
N VAL A 3 -10.39 16.17 -11.31
CA VAL A 3 -9.89 14.79 -11.22
C VAL A 3 -10.48 14.11 -10.00
N LEU A 4 -11.23 13.03 -10.19
CA LEU A 4 -11.76 12.24 -9.09
C LEU A 4 -10.73 11.21 -8.64
N ILE A 5 -10.51 11.11 -7.34
CA ILE A 5 -9.66 10.12 -6.69
C ILE A 5 -10.54 9.27 -5.78
N SER A 6 -10.61 7.96 -6.03
CA SER A 6 -11.33 7.02 -5.16
C SER A 6 -10.38 6.48 -4.09
N GLY A 7 -10.51 6.93 -2.85
CA GLY A 7 -9.78 6.43 -1.67
C GLY A 7 -8.94 7.51 -0.98
N ALA A 8 -9.08 7.64 0.35
CA ALA A 8 -8.32 8.58 1.20
C ALA A 8 -7.26 7.87 2.07
N GLY A 9 -6.64 6.81 1.54
CA GLY A 9 -5.56 6.07 2.21
C GLY A 9 -4.23 6.81 2.20
N ILE A 10 -3.24 6.25 1.48
CA ILE A 10 -1.92 6.89 1.28
C ILE A 10 -1.82 7.48 -0.12
N ALA A 11 -2.06 6.65 -1.15
CA ALA A 11 -1.93 7.07 -2.55
C ALA A 11 -2.86 8.22 -2.90
N GLY A 12 -4.09 8.23 -2.38
CA GLY A 12 -5.08 9.26 -2.70
C GLY A 12 -4.69 10.67 -2.26
N PRO A 13 -4.46 10.92 -0.95
CA PRO A 13 -3.98 12.22 -0.49
C PRO A 13 -2.61 12.61 -1.07
N ALA A 14 -1.69 11.65 -1.25
CA ALA A 14 -0.42 11.93 -1.91
C ALA A 14 -0.60 12.40 -3.37
N LEU A 15 -1.53 11.79 -4.10
CA LEU A 15 -1.88 12.17 -5.46
C LEU A 15 -2.61 13.52 -5.51
N ALA A 16 -3.53 13.77 -4.58
CA ALA A 16 -4.22 15.06 -4.46
C ALA A 16 -3.23 16.21 -4.27
N TYR A 17 -2.21 16.02 -3.42
CA TYR A 17 -1.13 16.99 -3.24
C TYR A 17 -0.45 17.33 -4.57
N TRP A 18 -0.03 16.32 -5.32
CA TRP A 18 0.68 16.54 -6.58
C TRP A 18 -0.20 17.08 -7.69
N LEU A 19 -1.45 16.63 -7.80
CA LEU A 19 -2.42 17.16 -8.76
C LEU A 19 -2.68 18.66 -8.49
N ARG A 20 -2.85 19.06 -7.23
CA ARG A 20 -2.94 20.49 -6.86
C ARG A 20 -1.69 21.26 -7.24
N HIS A 21 -0.51 20.72 -6.93
CA HIS A 21 0.76 21.34 -7.28
C HIS A 21 0.91 21.58 -8.80
N PHE A 22 0.36 20.68 -9.62
CA PHE A 22 0.35 20.80 -11.07
C PHE A 22 -0.92 21.47 -11.65
N GLY A 23 -1.71 22.19 -10.85
CA GLY A 23 -2.83 23.01 -11.35
C GLY A 23 -4.13 22.26 -11.67
N PHE A 24 -4.26 20.99 -11.26
CA PHE A 24 -5.52 20.26 -11.32
C PHE A 24 -6.41 20.54 -10.11
N THR A 25 -7.68 20.15 -10.21
CA THR A 25 -8.65 20.21 -9.10
C THR A 25 -9.04 18.80 -8.67
N PRO A 26 -8.31 18.20 -7.71
CA PRO A 26 -8.66 16.90 -7.19
C PRO A 26 -9.87 16.96 -6.28
N VAL A 27 -10.68 15.90 -6.36
CA VAL A 27 -11.74 15.56 -5.42
C VAL A 27 -11.46 14.15 -4.93
N VAL A 28 -11.43 13.94 -3.62
CA VAL A 28 -11.20 12.62 -3.02
C VAL A 28 -12.51 12.09 -2.46
N VAL A 29 -12.95 10.92 -2.92
CA VAL A 29 -14.09 10.20 -2.34
C VAL A 29 -13.58 9.01 -1.52
N GLU A 30 -14.10 8.83 -0.31
CA GLU A 30 -13.71 7.74 0.59
C GLU A 30 -14.94 7.05 1.16
N ARG A 31 -14.96 5.71 1.08
CA ARG A 31 -16.07 4.89 1.58
C ARG A 31 -16.21 4.99 3.10
N ALA A 32 -15.09 5.04 3.82
CA ALA A 32 -15.12 5.21 5.26
C ALA A 32 -15.72 6.57 5.64
N PRO A 33 -16.49 6.66 6.73
CA PRO A 33 -17.10 7.93 7.18
C PRO A 33 -16.07 8.92 7.73
N SER A 34 -14.84 8.47 8.00
CA SER A 34 -13.72 9.28 8.46
C SER A 34 -12.40 8.59 8.12
N LEU A 35 -11.28 9.30 8.28
CA LEU A 35 -9.95 8.67 8.26
C LEU A 35 -9.85 7.59 9.33
N ARG A 36 -9.12 6.53 9.00
CA ARG A 36 -8.87 5.43 9.93
C ARG A 36 -7.64 5.76 10.78
N PRO A 37 -7.77 5.80 12.12
CA PRO A 37 -6.62 5.92 13.00
C PRO A 37 -5.83 4.60 13.05
N GLY A 38 -4.60 4.66 13.60
CA GLY A 38 -3.80 3.48 13.90
C GLY A 38 -3.38 2.66 12.67
N GLY A 39 -3.32 1.34 12.83
CA GLY A 39 -2.93 0.40 11.79
C GLY A 39 -1.45 0.06 11.78
N GLN A 40 -1.04 -0.75 10.80
CA GLN A 40 0.31 -1.30 10.75
C GLN A 40 1.40 -0.24 10.55
N ALA A 41 2.59 -0.55 11.05
CA ALA A 41 3.81 0.15 10.67
C ALA A 41 4.07 -0.01 9.15
N VAL A 42 4.55 1.06 8.52
CA VAL A 42 4.90 1.10 7.10
C VAL A 42 6.27 1.75 6.91
N ASP A 43 7.00 1.28 5.90
CA ASP A 43 8.36 1.70 5.63
C ASP A 43 8.51 2.58 4.38
N PHE A 44 9.49 3.48 4.45
CA PHE A 44 10.11 4.10 3.29
C PHE A 44 11.56 3.64 3.15
N ARG A 45 11.97 3.32 1.92
CA ARG A 45 13.24 2.66 1.60
C ARG A 45 13.83 3.34 0.36
N GLY A 46 15.11 3.70 0.40
CA GLY A 46 15.83 4.24 -0.73
C GLY A 46 15.48 5.68 -1.09
N GLU A 47 16.36 6.27 -1.90
CA GLU A 47 16.27 7.68 -2.28
C GLU A 47 15.02 8.06 -3.08
N ALA A 48 14.41 7.14 -3.82
CA ALA A 48 13.19 7.45 -4.57
C ALA A 48 12.04 7.82 -3.61
N HIS A 49 11.81 7.02 -2.57
CA HIS A 49 10.74 7.28 -1.61
C HIS A 49 11.03 8.56 -0.82
N LEU A 50 12.25 8.69 -0.30
CA LEU A 50 12.66 9.84 0.51
C LEU A 50 12.65 11.14 -0.30
N SER A 51 13.01 11.08 -1.58
CA SER A 51 12.96 12.24 -2.47
C SER A 51 11.53 12.71 -2.70
N VAL A 52 10.56 11.81 -2.90
CA VAL A 52 9.16 12.21 -3.03
C VAL A 52 8.66 12.86 -1.74
N LEU A 53 8.90 12.25 -0.58
CA LEU A 53 8.51 12.83 0.71
C LEU A 53 9.16 14.20 0.97
N ARG A 54 10.42 14.37 0.54
CA ARG A 54 11.16 15.63 0.64
C ARG A 54 10.54 16.70 -0.25
N ARG A 55 10.22 16.38 -1.50
CA ARG A 55 9.57 17.32 -2.44
C ARG A 55 8.14 17.67 -2.01
N MET A 56 7.46 16.77 -1.29
CA MET A 56 6.16 17.05 -0.67
C MET A 56 6.26 17.93 0.59
N GLY A 57 7.47 18.12 1.12
CA GLY A 57 7.71 18.85 2.37
C GLY A 57 7.21 18.13 3.63
N VAL A 58 7.03 16.81 3.57
CA VAL A 58 6.50 16.00 4.70
C VAL A 58 7.55 15.12 5.35
N LEU A 59 8.75 15.00 4.78
CA LEU A 59 9.78 14.08 5.27
C LEU A 59 10.17 14.32 6.74
N ASP A 60 10.30 15.57 7.16
CA ASP A 60 10.68 15.88 8.55
C ASP A 60 9.58 15.53 9.54
N ALA A 61 8.32 15.78 9.18
CA ALA A 61 7.17 15.38 9.98
C ALA A 61 7.03 13.84 10.05
N VAL A 62 7.30 13.13 8.94
CA VAL A 62 7.36 11.66 8.92
C VAL A 62 8.47 11.13 9.83
N ARG A 63 9.65 11.76 9.82
CA ARG A 63 10.75 11.41 10.73
C ARG A 63 10.45 11.70 12.20
N ALA A 64 9.70 12.77 12.48
CA ALA A 64 9.29 13.11 13.83
C ALA A 64 8.27 12.10 14.40
N ALA A 65 7.41 11.55 13.55
CA ALA A 65 6.42 10.53 13.90
C ALA A 65 6.93 9.08 13.74
N ARG A 66 8.24 8.88 13.57
CA ARG A 66 8.81 7.55 13.30
C ARG A 66 8.62 6.59 14.47
N THR A 67 8.41 5.32 14.16
CA THR A 67 8.49 4.24 15.15
C THR A 67 9.95 3.94 15.50
N THR A 68 10.16 3.23 16.60
CA THR A 68 11.49 2.73 16.97
C THR A 68 11.73 1.39 16.27
N PRO A 69 12.79 1.25 15.44
CA PRO A 69 13.14 -0.04 14.84
C PRO A 69 13.39 -1.09 15.93
N ARG A 70 12.74 -2.25 15.80
CA ARG A 70 12.84 -3.37 16.74
C ARG A 70 13.15 -4.66 15.99
N ASP A 71 13.93 -5.52 16.61
CA ASP A 71 14.22 -6.86 16.09
C ASP A 71 12.95 -7.71 16.09
N MET A 72 12.76 -8.51 15.05
CA MET A 72 11.72 -9.53 15.04
C MET A 72 12.23 -10.78 15.73
N VAL A 73 11.61 -11.15 16.85
CA VAL A 73 11.96 -12.33 17.65
C VAL A 73 10.96 -13.44 17.36
N PHE A 74 11.45 -14.62 16.97
CA PHE A 74 10.61 -15.78 16.68
C PHE A 74 10.71 -16.76 17.84
N ARG A 75 9.61 -16.93 18.58
CA ARG A 75 9.49 -17.85 19.72
C ARG A 75 8.66 -19.07 19.35
N GLY A 76 8.98 -20.20 19.98
CA GLY A 76 8.09 -21.37 20.00
C GLY A 76 6.96 -21.20 21.02
N LEU A 77 6.01 -22.14 21.02
CA LEU A 77 4.94 -22.22 22.02
C LEU A 77 5.46 -22.42 23.46
N ASP A 78 6.71 -22.85 23.63
CA ASP A 78 7.40 -22.97 24.92
C ASP A 78 8.06 -21.65 25.38
N GLY A 79 7.82 -20.54 24.67
CA GLY A 79 8.39 -19.21 24.95
C GLY A 79 9.88 -19.06 24.61
N ARG A 80 10.54 -20.14 24.18
CA ARG A 80 11.96 -20.11 23.84
C ARG A 80 12.19 -19.44 22.49
N GLU A 81 13.15 -18.53 22.45
CA GLU A 81 13.64 -17.90 21.21
C GLU A 81 14.26 -18.97 20.29
N ARG A 82 13.83 -18.97 19.03
CA ARG A 82 14.30 -19.90 17.98
C ARG A 82 15.12 -19.19 16.91
N ALA A 83 14.76 -17.94 16.62
CA ALA A 83 15.41 -17.06 15.68
C ALA A 83 15.18 -15.59 16.06
N ARG A 84 16.10 -14.73 15.62
CA ARG A 84 16.02 -13.29 15.74
C ARG A 84 16.47 -12.66 14.44
N LEU A 85 15.65 -11.80 13.90
CA LEU A 85 15.94 -11.05 12.69
C LEU A 85 16.16 -9.57 13.09
N PRO A 86 17.40 -9.05 12.94
CA PRO A 86 17.70 -7.69 13.34
C PRO A 86 16.84 -6.66 12.61
N ALA A 87 16.50 -5.56 13.29
CA ALA A 87 15.71 -4.47 12.73
C ALA A 87 16.28 -3.94 11.40
N SER A 88 17.60 -3.99 11.21
CA SER A 88 18.25 -3.56 9.96
C SER A 88 17.87 -4.38 8.71
N PHE A 89 17.27 -5.56 8.89
CA PHE A 89 16.77 -6.38 7.79
C PHE A 89 15.29 -6.15 7.52
N THR A 90 14.54 -5.68 8.52
CA THR A 90 13.08 -5.62 8.48
C THR A 90 12.58 -4.19 8.35
N ALA A 91 13.29 -3.21 8.91
CA ALA A 91 12.94 -1.80 8.87
C ALA A 91 13.50 -1.13 7.61
N GLY A 92 12.74 -0.17 7.09
CA GLY A 92 13.21 0.79 6.12
C GLY A 92 14.09 1.88 6.75
N GLU A 93 14.42 2.89 5.94
CA GLU A 93 15.14 4.08 6.43
C GLU A 93 14.28 4.92 7.37
N VAL A 94 12.96 4.91 7.17
CA VAL A 94 11.98 5.51 8.08
C VAL A 94 10.75 4.60 8.15
N GLU A 95 10.36 4.21 9.36
CA GLU A 95 9.14 3.47 9.66
C GLU A 95 8.17 4.38 10.42
N ILE A 96 6.89 4.38 10.05
CA ILE A 96 5.82 5.21 10.64
C ILE A 96 4.53 4.40 10.69
N LEU A 97 3.64 4.67 11.66
CA LEU A 97 2.30 4.06 11.64
C LEU A 97 1.49 4.55 10.44
N ARG A 98 0.78 3.63 9.77
CA ARG A 98 -0.01 3.96 8.58
C ARG A 98 -1.04 5.07 8.85
N GLY A 99 -1.70 5.04 10.01
CA GLY A 99 -2.70 6.04 10.41
C GLY A 99 -2.08 7.42 10.58
N ASP A 100 -0.89 7.52 11.19
CA ASP A 100 -0.16 8.79 11.33
C ASP A 100 0.25 9.35 9.96
N LEU A 101 0.77 8.49 9.08
CA LEU A 101 1.10 8.90 7.71
C LEU A 101 -0.14 9.36 6.94
N SER A 102 -1.25 8.62 7.03
CA SER A 102 -2.50 8.97 6.36
C SER A 102 -3.05 10.30 6.86
N ARG A 103 -3.04 10.54 8.18
CA ARG A 103 -3.41 11.81 8.80
C ARG A 103 -2.54 12.95 8.30
N LEU A 104 -1.21 12.78 8.30
CA LEU A 104 -0.26 13.80 7.87
C LEU A 104 -0.49 14.21 6.41
N LEU A 105 -0.70 13.23 5.52
CA LEU A 105 -0.98 13.50 4.11
C LEU A 105 -2.35 14.15 3.89
N TYR A 106 -3.37 13.76 4.66
CA TYR A 106 -4.68 14.40 4.62
C TYR A 106 -4.61 15.85 5.11
N GLU A 107 -4.03 16.11 6.28
CA GLU A 107 -3.88 17.45 6.85
C GLU A 107 -3.15 18.39 5.87
N ARG A 108 -2.20 17.85 5.10
CA ARG A 108 -1.45 18.59 4.09
C ARG A 108 -2.28 19.03 2.88
N THR A 109 -3.44 18.41 2.65
CA THR A 109 -4.25 18.58 1.43
C THR A 109 -5.69 19.00 1.71
N ALA A 110 -6.17 18.87 2.96
CA ALA A 110 -7.55 19.11 3.36
C ALA A 110 -8.03 20.56 3.14
N ALA A 111 -7.12 21.55 3.19
CA ALA A 111 -7.47 22.96 2.96
C ALA A 111 -7.84 23.24 1.49
N ASP A 112 -7.22 22.51 0.56
CA ASP A 112 -7.31 22.80 -0.88
C ASP A 112 -7.98 21.67 -1.66
N THR A 113 -8.37 20.56 -1.03
CA THR A 113 -8.95 19.39 -1.72
C THR A 113 -10.32 19.08 -1.13
N GLU A 114 -11.31 18.87 -2.00
CA GLU A 114 -12.63 18.39 -1.55
C GLU A 114 -12.53 16.92 -1.13
N TYR A 115 -12.86 16.63 0.12
CA TYR A 115 -12.97 15.26 0.65
C TYR A 115 -14.42 14.89 0.91
N VAL A 116 -14.91 13.85 0.23
CA VAL A 116 -16.25 13.30 0.38
C VAL A 116 -16.15 11.94 1.09
N PHE A 117 -16.30 11.96 2.42
CA PHE A 117 -16.32 10.74 3.24
C PHE A 117 -17.71 10.09 3.26
N GLY A 118 -17.74 8.76 3.49
CA GLY A 118 -18.96 7.98 3.59
C GLY A 118 -19.63 7.63 2.25
N ASP A 119 -18.97 7.90 1.12
CA ASP A 119 -19.50 7.68 -0.22
C ASP A 119 -18.50 6.89 -1.09
N TRP A 120 -18.96 6.30 -2.18
CA TRP A 120 -18.10 5.54 -3.09
C TRP A 120 -18.71 5.46 -4.49
N ILE A 121 -17.84 5.21 -5.47
CA ILE A 121 -18.24 5.04 -6.87
C ILE A 121 -19.02 3.73 -7.05
N THR A 122 -20.15 3.80 -7.74
CA THR A 122 -20.98 2.65 -8.12
C THR A 122 -21.01 2.40 -9.61
N SER A 123 -20.79 3.44 -10.43
CA SER A 123 -20.72 3.34 -11.90
C SER A 123 -19.77 4.37 -12.48
N LEU A 124 -19.15 4.02 -13.62
CA LEU A 124 -18.29 4.86 -14.43
C LEU A 124 -18.69 4.71 -15.90
N HIS A 125 -18.91 5.82 -16.59
CA HIS A 125 -19.11 5.86 -18.03
C HIS A 125 -18.16 6.87 -18.65
N ASP A 126 -17.18 6.37 -19.42
CA ASP A 126 -16.22 7.18 -20.16
C ASP A 126 -16.67 7.29 -21.61
N ASP A 127 -16.88 8.51 -22.10
CA ASP A 127 -17.26 8.80 -23.48
C ASP A 127 -16.11 9.32 -24.35
N GLY A 128 -14.90 9.38 -23.80
CA GLY A 128 -13.71 9.90 -24.48
C GLY A 128 -13.45 11.38 -24.24
N ASP A 129 -14.40 12.17 -23.74
CA ASP A 129 -14.24 13.58 -23.37
C ASP A 129 -14.23 13.79 -21.85
N GLY A 130 -14.88 12.89 -21.12
CA GLY A 130 -14.91 12.88 -19.66
C GLY A 130 -15.50 11.58 -19.14
N VAL A 131 -15.55 11.48 -17.81
CA VAL A 131 -16.11 10.31 -17.12
C VAL A 131 -17.29 10.76 -16.29
N ASP A 132 -18.47 10.25 -16.61
CA ASP A 132 -19.66 10.38 -15.78
C ASP A 132 -19.59 9.35 -14.65
N VAL A 133 -19.65 9.85 -13.41
CA VAL A 133 -19.47 9.06 -12.19
C VAL A 133 -20.76 9.07 -11.40
N THR A 134 -21.27 7.88 -11.10
CA THR A 134 -22.38 7.71 -10.15
C THR A 134 -21.82 7.28 -8.80
N PHE A 135 -22.31 7.92 -7.75
CA PHE A 135 -21.95 7.63 -6.37
C PHE A 135 -23.05 6.82 -5.68
N ALA A 136 -22.73 6.22 -4.54
CA ALA A 136 -23.69 5.45 -3.77
C ALA A 136 -24.68 6.33 -3.01
N ARG A 137 -24.27 7.54 -2.64
CA ARG A 137 -25.09 8.47 -1.85
C ARG A 137 -25.23 9.84 -2.49
N GLY A 138 -24.13 10.41 -2.99
CA GLY A 138 -24.09 11.71 -3.62
C GLY A 138 -24.70 11.74 -5.01
N ALA A 139 -24.93 12.95 -5.52
CA ALA A 139 -25.34 13.16 -6.91
C ALA A 139 -24.22 12.78 -7.88
N SER A 140 -24.59 12.25 -9.04
CA SER A 140 -23.64 11.96 -10.10
C SER A 140 -22.89 13.23 -10.55
N ARG A 141 -21.60 13.09 -10.87
CA ARG A 141 -20.74 14.19 -11.30
C ARG A 141 -19.90 13.75 -12.50
N ARG A 142 -19.45 14.71 -13.29
CA ARG A 142 -18.55 14.48 -14.42
C ARG A 142 -17.15 14.96 -14.08
N PHE A 143 -16.13 14.18 -14.46
CA PHE A 143 -14.72 14.50 -14.23
C PHE A 143 -13.90 14.32 -15.51
N SER A 144 -12.76 15.01 -15.61
CA SER A 144 -11.84 14.84 -16.74
C SER A 144 -11.10 13.51 -16.68
N PHE A 145 -10.79 13.05 -15.46
CA PHE A 145 -10.13 11.78 -15.18
C PHE A 145 -10.65 11.19 -13.87
N VAL A 146 -10.64 9.85 -13.77
CA VAL A 146 -10.94 9.11 -12.54
C VAL A 146 -9.74 8.23 -12.18
N ILE A 147 -9.32 8.28 -10.93
CA ILE A 147 -8.13 7.56 -10.45
C ILE A 147 -8.52 6.68 -9.26
N GLY A 148 -8.37 5.37 -9.42
CA GLY A 148 -8.57 4.40 -8.34
C GLY A 148 -7.37 4.35 -7.40
N ALA A 149 -7.54 4.84 -6.18
CA ALA A 149 -6.58 4.78 -5.07
C ALA A 149 -7.16 3.98 -3.86
N ASP A 150 -8.15 3.15 -4.13
CA ASP A 150 -9.04 2.46 -3.17
C ASP A 150 -8.54 1.05 -2.79
N GLY A 151 -7.22 0.86 -2.93
CA GLY A 151 -6.46 -0.22 -2.32
C GLY A 151 -6.67 -1.61 -2.93
N MET A 152 -6.22 -2.63 -2.19
CA MET A 152 -6.19 -4.04 -2.63
C MET A 152 -7.56 -4.53 -3.13
N ARG A 153 -8.66 -4.08 -2.53
CA ARG A 153 -10.04 -4.48 -2.90
C ARG A 153 -10.77 -3.44 -3.75
N SER A 154 -10.02 -2.64 -4.51
CA SER A 154 -10.49 -1.56 -5.39
C SER A 154 -11.83 -1.85 -6.08
N GLY A 155 -12.78 -0.94 -5.88
CA GLY A 155 -14.05 -0.88 -6.60
C GLY A 155 -13.86 -0.35 -8.01
N VAL A 156 -13.00 0.66 -8.20
CA VAL A 156 -12.68 1.21 -9.53
C VAL A 156 -12.11 0.11 -10.45
N ARG A 157 -11.15 -0.67 -9.95
CA ARG A 157 -10.61 -1.81 -10.70
C ARG A 157 -11.70 -2.81 -11.05
N ARG A 158 -12.66 -3.08 -10.16
CA ARG A 158 -13.75 -4.02 -10.45
C ARG A 158 -14.67 -3.53 -11.57
N LEU A 159 -14.91 -2.22 -11.64
CA LEU A 159 -15.77 -1.59 -12.65
C LEU A 159 -15.10 -1.57 -14.03
N VAL A 160 -13.81 -1.25 -14.08
CA VAL A 160 -13.08 -1.05 -15.35
C VAL A 160 -12.37 -2.31 -15.84
N PHE A 161 -11.95 -3.17 -14.91
CA PHE A 161 -11.13 -4.36 -15.15
C PHE A 161 -11.75 -5.58 -14.44
N PRO A 162 -13.00 -5.96 -14.78
CA PRO A 162 -13.77 -6.97 -14.06
C PRO A 162 -13.15 -8.37 -14.10
N GLU A 163 -12.21 -8.66 -14.98
CA GLU A 163 -11.45 -9.91 -15.08
C GLU A 163 -10.25 -9.96 -14.11
N TYR A 164 -9.77 -8.81 -13.62
CA TYR A 164 -8.59 -8.75 -12.75
C TYR A 164 -8.98 -8.71 -11.27
N ARG A 165 -8.50 -9.72 -10.52
CA ARG A 165 -8.70 -9.84 -9.07
C ARG A 165 -7.37 -10.02 -8.34
N PRO A 166 -7.26 -9.57 -7.08
CA PRO A 166 -6.09 -9.87 -6.27
C PRO A 166 -5.90 -11.38 -6.16
N LYS A 167 -4.69 -11.84 -6.49
CA LYS A 167 -4.32 -13.24 -6.36
C LYS A 167 -3.96 -13.53 -4.91
N PHE A 168 -4.76 -14.38 -4.28
CA PHE A 168 -4.50 -14.88 -2.94
C PHE A 168 -3.19 -15.67 -2.86
N GLN A 169 -2.42 -15.46 -1.80
CA GLN A 169 -1.09 -16.07 -1.60
C GLN A 169 -1.06 -17.13 -0.48
N GLY A 170 -2.23 -17.56 0.01
CA GLY A 170 -2.34 -18.67 0.96
C GLY A 170 -2.33 -18.28 2.45
N TYR A 171 -2.35 -16.98 2.78
CA TYR A 171 -2.29 -16.49 4.16
C TYR A 171 -3.33 -15.40 4.40
N TYR A 172 -3.86 -15.39 5.61
CA TYR A 172 -4.64 -14.28 6.17
C TYR A 172 -3.84 -13.57 7.23
N PHE A 173 -4.17 -12.31 7.45
CA PHE A 173 -3.66 -11.56 8.58
C PHE A 173 -4.76 -10.73 9.23
N ALA A 174 -4.60 -10.51 10.53
CA ALA A 174 -5.44 -9.65 11.34
C ALA A 174 -4.55 -8.69 12.13
N ILE A 175 -5.00 -7.44 12.25
CA ILE A 175 -4.31 -6.38 13.01
C ILE A 175 -5.34 -5.69 13.88
N TRP A 176 -5.01 -5.43 15.14
CA TRP A 176 -5.83 -4.64 16.05
C TRP A 176 -4.94 -3.89 17.04
N ASP A 177 -5.47 -2.81 17.59
CA ASP A 177 -4.75 -2.02 18.58
C ASP A 177 -4.75 -2.76 19.93
N THR A 178 -3.58 -2.92 20.52
CA THR A 178 -3.38 -3.45 21.87
C THR A 178 -1.98 -3.09 22.37
N ASP A 179 -1.79 -3.11 23.68
CA ASP A 179 -0.45 -3.03 24.26
C ASP A 179 0.34 -4.30 23.99
N GLY A 180 1.66 -4.15 23.79
CA GLY A 180 2.60 -5.25 23.66
C GLY A 180 3.60 -5.06 22.51
N ASP A 181 4.53 -6.01 22.40
CA ASP A 181 5.56 -5.99 21.36
C ASP A 181 5.10 -6.82 20.14
N ASP A 182 4.57 -6.14 19.12
CA ASP A 182 4.18 -6.73 17.82
C ASP A 182 5.36 -7.37 17.04
N ARG A 183 6.60 -7.22 17.53
CA ARG A 183 7.78 -7.89 16.99
C ARG A 183 8.21 -9.13 17.79
N ASP A 184 7.57 -9.43 18.91
CA ASP A 184 7.77 -10.67 19.66
C ASP A 184 6.77 -11.76 19.21
N LEU A 185 7.18 -12.52 18.19
CA LEU A 185 6.34 -13.43 17.44
C LEU A 185 6.29 -14.82 18.06
N THR A 186 5.10 -15.26 18.45
CA THR A 186 4.82 -16.66 18.80
C THR A 186 4.49 -17.45 17.54
N CYS A 187 5.25 -18.52 17.27
CA CYS A 187 5.12 -19.34 16.08
C CYS A 187 4.59 -20.74 16.40
N ALA A 188 3.55 -21.14 15.66
CA ALA A 188 3.06 -22.51 15.59
C ALA A 188 3.00 -22.95 14.11
N PRO A 189 2.85 -24.25 13.81
CA PRO A 189 2.71 -24.69 12.42
C PRO A 189 1.58 -23.96 11.71
N GLY A 190 1.93 -23.19 10.67
CA GLY A 190 0.98 -22.39 9.88
C GLY A 190 0.46 -21.11 10.55
N VAL A 191 0.95 -20.73 11.74
CA VAL A 191 0.46 -19.55 12.46
C VAL A 191 1.63 -18.75 13.05
N ILE A 192 1.55 -17.43 12.92
CA ILE A 192 2.42 -16.49 13.61
C ILE A 192 1.52 -15.46 14.28
N SER A 193 1.73 -15.20 15.56
CA SER A 193 0.98 -14.20 16.30
C SER A 193 1.90 -13.34 17.15
N ALA A 194 1.47 -12.13 17.44
CA ALA A 194 2.07 -11.21 18.40
C ALA A 194 0.94 -10.36 19.01
N PRO A 195 1.18 -9.59 20.08
CA PRO A 195 0.24 -8.57 20.50
C PRO A 195 -0.19 -7.68 19.33
N GLY A 196 -1.49 -7.65 19.03
CA GLY A 196 -2.07 -6.80 17.99
C GLY A 196 -1.94 -7.34 16.58
N TRP A 197 -1.39 -8.54 16.41
CA TRP A 197 -1.07 -9.08 15.10
C TRP A 197 -1.24 -10.60 15.03
N LEU A 198 -1.88 -11.07 13.98
CA LEU A 198 -2.03 -12.49 13.67
C LEU A 198 -1.83 -12.70 12.18
N MET A 199 -1.12 -13.76 11.82
CA MET A 199 -1.07 -14.28 10.46
C MET A 199 -1.22 -15.79 10.51
N TYR A 200 -2.06 -16.35 9.65
CA TYR A 200 -2.23 -17.78 9.55
C TYR A 200 -2.39 -18.25 8.11
N LYS A 201 -1.88 -19.44 7.85
CA LYS A 201 -2.01 -20.12 6.58
C LYS A 201 -3.37 -20.81 6.53
N SER A 202 -4.13 -20.58 5.48
CA SER A 202 -5.40 -21.24 5.25
C SER A 202 -5.70 -21.33 3.75
N SER A 203 -6.30 -22.44 3.34
CA SER A 203 -6.83 -22.63 1.99
C SER A 203 -8.30 -22.23 1.86
N VAL A 204 -8.96 -21.90 2.99
CA VAL A 204 -10.37 -21.49 3.02
C VAL A 204 -10.48 -20.02 2.61
N PRO A 205 -11.26 -19.64 1.58
CA PRO A 205 -11.47 -18.25 1.15
C PRO A 205 -12.05 -17.34 2.26
N PRO A 206 -11.75 -16.02 2.26
CA PRO A 206 -12.20 -15.12 3.32
C PRO A 206 -13.72 -14.94 3.35
N GLU A 207 -14.41 -15.15 2.23
CA GLU A 207 -15.87 -15.08 2.14
C GLU A 207 -16.58 -16.17 2.97
N LEU A 208 -15.84 -17.21 3.37
CA LEU A 208 -16.33 -18.30 4.23
C LEU A 208 -15.98 -18.10 5.72
N MET A 209 -15.45 -16.93 6.10
CA MET A 209 -15.13 -16.58 7.49
C MET A 209 -15.78 -15.25 7.96
N PRO A 210 -17.11 -15.06 7.79
CA PRO A 210 -17.75 -13.76 8.05
C PRO A 210 -17.79 -13.36 9.54
N ASP A 211 -17.77 -14.31 10.48
CA ASP A 211 -18.02 -14.06 11.91
C ASP A 211 -16.76 -14.04 12.80
N LEU A 212 -15.55 -13.95 12.21
CA LEU A 212 -14.29 -14.04 12.95
C LEU A 212 -13.62 -12.68 13.25
N VAL A 213 -14.26 -11.58 12.86
CA VAL A 213 -13.60 -10.25 12.85
C VAL A 213 -14.40 -9.27 13.68
N ALA A 214 -13.89 -8.92 14.86
CA ALA A 214 -14.46 -7.86 15.68
C ALA A 214 -14.35 -6.50 14.94
N PRO A 215 -15.23 -5.53 15.24
CA PRO A 215 -15.27 -4.23 14.53
C PRO A 215 -13.94 -3.46 14.50
N HIS A 216 -13.06 -3.69 15.48
CA HIS A 216 -11.75 -3.03 15.63
C HIS A 216 -10.59 -3.84 15.05
N VAL A 217 -10.87 -4.98 14.42
CA VAL A 217 -9.87 -5.85 13.81
C VAL A 217 -9.85 -5.58 12.32
N TYR A 218 -8.71 -5.14 11.80
CA TYR A 218 -8.45 -5.15 10.37
C TYR A 218 -8.10 -6.59 9.97
N PHE A 219 -8.91 -7.20 9.10
CA PHE A 219 -8.68 -8.54 8.58
C PHE A 219 -8.60 -8.52 7.06
N ASP A 220 -7.57 -9.14 6.49
CA ASP A 220 -7.47 -9.30 5.05
C ASP A 220 -6.61 -10.51 4.66
N SER A 221 -6.59 -10.81 3.37
CA SER A 221 -5.72 -11.82 2.80
C SER A 221 -4.41 -11.23 2.29
N ILE A 222 -3.33 -12.00 2.39
CA ILE A 222 -2.11 -11.69 1.68
C ILE A 222 -2.39 -11.93 0.19
N SER A 223 -2.36 -10.83 -0.56
CA SER A 223 -2.75 -10.81 -1.96
C SER A 223 -1.78 -9.99 -2.80
N GLN A 224 -1.82 -10.25 -4.10
CA GLN A 224 -1.04 -9.52 -5.10
C GLN A 224 -1.91 -9.18 -6.30
N VAL A 225 -1.83 -7.95 -6.77
CA VAL A 225 -2.44 -7.50 -8.02
C VAL A 225 -1.37 -7.44 -9.10
N ARG A 226 -1.58 -8.18 -10.19
CA ARG A 226 -0.77 -8.09 -11.40
C ARG A 226 -1.70 -7.89 -12.58
N MET A 227 -1.54 -6.78 -13.26
CA MET A 227 -2.33 -6.40 -14.43
C MET A 227 -1.39 -6.04 -15.58
N PRO A 228 -1.74 -6.36 -16.83
CA PRO A 228 -0.93 -5.98 -17.99
C PRO A 228 -0.99 -4.48 -18.27
N THR A 229 -2.12 -3.85 -17.96
CA THR A 229 -2.33 -2.40 -17.98
C THR A 229 -3.15 -2.00 -16.75
N VAL A 230 -3.03 -0.75 -16.30
CA VAL A 230 -3.81 -0.21 -15.17
C VAL A 230 -4.70 0.96 -15.60
N SER A 231 -4.78 1.23 -16.90
CA SER A 231 -5.52 2.36 -17.47
C SER A 231 -6.45 1.91 -18.60
N SER A 232 -7.61 2.54 -18.68
CA SER A 232 -8.59 2.35 -19.74
C SER A 232 -9.29 3.68 -19.96
N GLY A 233 -9.15 4.24 -21.16
CA GLY A 233 -9.63 5.57 -21.48
C GLY A 233 -9.11 6.62 -20.49
N ARG A 234 -10.01 7.32 -19.82
CA ARG A 234 -9.76 8.38 -18.83
C ARG A 234 -9.73 7.87 -17.38
N VAL A 235 -9.72 6.55 -17.17
CA VAL A 235 -9.62 5.92 -15.85
C VAL A 235 -8.28 5.21 -15.69
N THR A 236 -7.61 5.40 -14.54
CA THR A 236 -6.39 4.66 -14.19
C THR A 236 -6.35 4.27 -12.71
N LEU A 237 -5.38 3.43 -12.31
CA LEU A 237 -5.19 2.96 -10.94
C LEU A 237 -3.81 3.33 -10.39
N VAL A 238 -3.75 3.62 -9.09
CA VAL A 238 -2.53 4.01 -8.36
C VAL A 238 -2.38 3.21 -7.06
N GLY A 239 -1.13 3.05 -6.60
CA GLY A 239 -0.81 2.29 -5.39
C GLY A 239 -1.37 0.86 -5.43
N ASP A 240 -1.94 0.41 -4.31
CA ASP A 240 -2.40 -0.97 -4.18
C ASP A 240 -3.59 -1.34 -5.09
N ALA A 241 -4.30 -0.35 -5.64
CA ALA A 241 -5.39 -0.60 -6.58
C ALA A 241 -4.87 -1.19 -7.91
N GLY A 242 -3.74 -0.72 -8.43
CA GLY A 242 -3.13 -1.23 -9.66
C GLY A 242 -1.97 -2.21 -9.41
N TYR A 243 -1.22 -2.02 -8.32
CA TYR A 243 0.06 -2.69 -8.09
C TYR A 243 0.18 -3.35 -6.72
N GLY A 244 -0.94 -3.61 -6.06
CA GLY A 244 -0.97 -4.09 -4.68
C GLY A 244 -0.11 -5.32 -4.43
N SER A 245 0.66 -5.27 -3.35
CA SER A 245 1.31 -6.44 -2.77
C SER A 245 1.36 -6.29 -1.26
N THR A 246 0.68 -7.19 -0.56
CA THR A 246 0.62 -7.17 0.90
C THR A 246 1.99 -7.45 1.55
N LEU A 247 2.92 -8.08 0.82
CA LEU A 247 4.22 -8.49 1.32
C LEU A 247 5.37 -7.71 0.69
N GLY A 248 6.41 -7.51 1.49
CA GLY A 248 7.65 -6.86 1.09
C GLY A 248 7.84 -5.43 1.63
N GLY A 249 6.85 -4.87 2.33
CA GLY A 249 7.01 -3.54 2.97
C GLY A 249 7.18 -2.38 1.99
N MET A 250 6.94 -2.60 0.69
CA MET A 250 7.17 -1.63 -0.38
C MET A 250 5.90 -0.88 -0.85
N GLY A 251 4.71 -1.31 -0.41
CA GLY A 251 3.44 -0.77 -0.91
C GLY A 251 3.27 0.73 -0.66
N THR A 252 3.64 1.22 0.52
CA THR A 252 3.53 2.66 0.87
C THR A 252 4.47 3.52 0.05
N GLY A 253 5.71 3.08 -0.14
CA GLY A 253 6.67 3.74 -1.02
C GLY A 253 6.23 3.79 -2.47
N LEU A 254 5.75 2.66 -3.00
CA LEU A 254 5.18 2.58 -4.32
C LEU A 254 3.96 3.50 -4.48
N ALA A 255 3.11 3.59 -3.46
CA ALA A 255 1.94 4.48 -3.46
C ALA A 255 2.33 5.96 -3.62
N VAL A 256 3.32 6.44 -2.86
CA VAL A 256 3.75 7.85 -2.97
C VAL A 256 4.50 8.13 -4.27
N VAL A 257 5.32 7.19 -4.74
CA VAL A 257 6.04 7.33 -6.02
C VAL A 257 5.09 7.30 -7.21
N SER A 258 4.15 6.35 -7.24
CA SER A 258 3.16 6.26 -8.31
C SER A 258 2.24 7.48 -8.35
N ALA A 259 1.85 8.04 -7.20
CA ALA A 259 1.11 9.30 -7.12
C ALA A 259 1.88 10.48 -7.74
N TYR A 260 3.18 10.63 -7.42
CA TYR A 260 4.03 11.67 -7.98
C TYR A 260 4.14 11.55 -9.51
N VAL A 261 4.49 10.35 -10.00
CA VAL A 261 4.67 10.11 -11.44
C VAL A 261 3.35 10.34 -12.18
N LEU A 262 2.24 9.80 -11.70
CA LEU A 262 0.95 9.94 -12.39
C LEU A 262 0.54 11.41 -12.54
N ALA A 263 0.64 12.20 -11.47
CA ALA A 263 0.30 13.62 -11.52
C ALA A 263 1.22 14.40 -12.46
N GLY A 264 2.53 14.09 -12.45
CA GLY A 264 3.50 14.70 -13.34
C GLY A 264 3.27 14.37 -14.82
N GLU A 265 2.95 13.10 -15.12
CA GLU A 265 2.63 12.68 -16.49
C GLU A 265 1.34 13.34 -16.99
N LEU A 266 0.33 13.49 -16.14
CA LEU A 266 -0.89 14.24 -16.46
C LEU A 266 -0.57 15.71 -16.76
N ALA A 267 0.28 16.35 -15.97
CA ALA A 267 0.71 17.73 -16.17
C ALA A 267 1.48 17.93 -17.49
N ALA A 268 2.28 16.94 -17.88
CA ALA A 268 3.00 16.95 -19.16
C ALA A 268 2.08 16.75 -20.39
N GLY A 269 0.83 16.30 -20.18
CA GLY A 269 -0.16 16.11 -21.24
C GLY A 269 0.14 14.93 -22.18
N GLY A 270 -0.53 14.89 -23.32
CA GLY A 270 -0.42 13.79 -24.30
C GLY A 270 -0.86 12.45 -23.72
N ASP A 271 -0.16 11.37 -24.08
CA ASP A 271 -0.45 10.01 -23.61
C ASP A 271 0.10 9.75 -22.19
N ALA A 272 -0.45 10.48 -21.21
CA ALA A 272 0.02 10.50 -19.82
C ALA A 272 -0.04 9.11 -19.16
N PHE A 273 -1.12 8.36 -19.38
CA PHE A 273 -1.32 7.05 -18.75
C PHE A 273 -0.36 6.00 -19.30
N ALA A 274 -0.10 5.97 -20.61
CA ALA A 274 0.89 5.05 -21.15
C ALA A 274 2.31 5.32 -20.61
N ARG A 275 2.70 6.60 -20.48
CA ARG A 275 4.00 6.97 -19.92
C ARG A 275 4.11 6.63 -18.44
N TYR A 276 3.04 6.88 -17.67
CA TYR A 276 2.95 6.45 -16.28
C TYR A 276 3.14 4.94 -16.14
N GLU A 277 2.44 4.14 -16.95
CA GLU A 277 2.56 2.69 -16.94
C GLU A 277 3.94 2.18 -17.34
N ALA A 278 4.52 2.79 -18.38
CA ALA A 278 5.86 2.44 -18.84
C ALA A 278 6.92 2.68 -17.76
N LEU A 279 6.77 3.74 -16.96
CA LEU A 279 7.72 4.09 -15.91
C LEU A 279 7.47 3.31 -14.60
N VAL A 280 6.22 3.28 -14.13
CA VAL A 280 5.87 2.69 -12.83
C VAL A 280 5.74 1.18 -12.92
N GLY A 281 5.29 0.62 -14.04
CA GLY A 281 5.05 -0.82 -14.19
C GLY A 281 6.26 -1.71 -13.87
N PRO A 282 7.45 -1.47 -14.46
CA PRO A 282 8.66 -2.23 -14.14
C PRO A 282 9.09 -2.08 -12.67
N TYR A 283 9.04 -0.85 -12.13
CA TYR A 283 9.38 -0.56 -10.75
C TYR A 283 8.44 -1.27 -9.76
N ALA A 284 7.13 -1.18 -10.01
CA ALA A 284 6.11 -1.88 -9.25
C ALA A 284 6.36 -3.38 -9.24
N ARG A 285 6.59 -4.01 -10.42
CA ARG A 285 6.89 -5.45 -10.51
C ARG A 285 8.13 -5.84 -9.70
N GLY A 286 9.15 -4.99 -9.65
CA GLY A 286 10.34 -5.19 -8.82
C GLY A 286 10.05 -5.12 -7.32
N CYS A 287 9.09 -4.30 -6.90
CA CYS A 287 8.65 -4.18 -5.51
C CYS A 287 7.77 -5.34 -5.04
N GLN A 288 7.20 -6.13 -5.96
CA GLN A 288 6.29 -7.21 -5.60
C GLN A 288 7.02 -8.54 -5.40
N GLY A 289 7.10 -8.98 -4.15
CA GLY A 289 7.66 -10.29 -3.78
C GLY A 289 6.64 -11.45 -3.86
N ASN A 290 7.14 -12.68 -3.73
CA ASN A 290 6.33 -13.86 -3.46
C ASN A 290 6.65 -14.38 -2.05
N PRO A 291 5.67 -14.54 -1.15
CA PRO A 291 5.89 -15.11 0.20
C PRO A 291 6.57 -16.47 0.22
N GLY A 292 6.31 -17.29 -0.79
CA GLY A 292 6.57 -18.73 -0.75
C GLY A 292 5.90 -19.44 0.45
N PRO A 293 6.19 -20.73 0.67
CA PRO A 293 5.72 -21.48 1.84
C PRO A 293 6.49 -21.13 3.13
N PHE A 294 7.40 -20.17 3.08
CA PHE A 294 8.46 -19.95 4.07
C PHE A 294 8.04 -19.04 5.23
N LEU A 295 7.06 -18.15 5.03
CA LEU A 295 6.61 -17.21 6.07
C LEU A 295 6.08 -17.93 7.32
N ALA A 296 4.99 -18.70 7.17
CA ALA A 296 4.44 -19.53 8.23
C ALA A 296 4.40 -21.01 7.78
N PRO A 297 5.52 -21.76 7.92
CA PRO A 297 5.58 -23.14 7.51
C PRO A 297 4.55 -24.00 8.27
N GLY A 298 3.83 -24.87 7.55
CA GLY A 298 2.79 -25.72 8.12
C GLY A 298 3.31 -26.94 8.89
N SER A 299 4.63 -27.13 8.99
CA SER A 299 5.24 -28.29 9.65
C SER A 299 6.38 -27.88 10.58
N ARG A 300 6.62 -28.69 11.62
CA ARG A 300 7.72 -28.46 12.58
C ARG A 300 9.09 -28.44 11.90
N LEU A 301 9.31 -29.31 10.92
CA LEU A 301 10.55 -29.32 10.13
C LEU A 301 10.70 -28.03 9.31
N GLY A 302 9.61 -27.55 8.69
CA GLY A 302 9.62 -26.29 7.95
C GLY A 302 9.92 -25.09 8.84
N MET A 303 9.35 -25.04 10.04
CA MET A 303 9.66 -24.01 11.04
C MET A 303 11.13 -24.06 11.44
N TRP A 304 11.67 -25.25 11.73
CA TRP A 304 13.08 -25.41 12.06
C TRP A 304 14.00 -24.92 10.94
N LEU A 305 13.70 -25.26 9.68
CA LEU A 305 14.46 -24.78 8.51
C LEU A 305 14.42 -23.25 8.40
N ARG A 306 13.23 -22.65 8.57
CA ARG A 306 13.05 -21.19 8.58
C ARG A 306 13.86 -20.53 9.68
N ASP A 307 13.79 -21.04 10.90
CA ASP A 307 14.47 -20.47 12.04
C ASP A 307 16.01 -20.60 11.91
N ARG A 308 16.50 -21.71 11.33
CA ARG A 308 17.92 -21.83 10.96
C ARG A 308 18.34 -20.82 9.90
N ALA A 309 17.54 -20.64 8.85
CA ALA A 309 17.81 -19.65 7.82
C ALA A 309 17.82 -18.22 8.37
N TYR A 310 16.86 -17.83 9.21
CA TYR A 310 16.87 -16.52 9.87
C TYR A 310 18.05 -16.33 10.82
N GLY A 311 18.49 -17.37 11.54
CA GLY A 311 19.70 -17.29 12.35
C GLY A 311 21.01 -17.14 11.55
N LEU A 312 21.00 -17.48 10.26
CA LEU A 312 22.14 -17.33 9.35
C LEU A 312 22.10 -16.01 8.56
N LEU A 313 20.92 -15.44 8.30
CA LEU A 313 20.75 -14.25 7.47
C LEU A 313 21.60 -13.05 7.92
N PRO A 314 21.70 -12.71 9.23
CA PRO A 314 22.56 -11.62 9.71
C PRO A 314 24.05 -11.81 9.41
N LYS A 315 24.49 -13.05 9.17
CA LYS A 315 25.87 -13.40 8.83
C LYS A 315 26.15 -13.26 7.32
N MET A 316 25.14 -12.94 6.52
CA MET A 316 25.21 -12.79 5.07
C MET A 316 24.81 -11.37 4.64
N PRO A 317 25.66 -10.35 4.87
CA PRO A 317 25.32 -8.94 4.68
C PRO A 317 24.94 -8.57 3.23
N ALA A 318 25.30 -9.38 2.23
CA ALA A 318 24.88 -9.17 0.84
C ALA A 318 23.37 -9.38 0.64
N VAL A 319 22.73 -10.24 1.43
CA VAL A 319 21.29 -10.55 1.32
C VAL A 319 20.44 -9.40 1.89
N ALA A 320 20.94 -8.70 2.91
CA ALA A 320 20.30 -7.50 3.47
C ALA A 320 20.10 -6.37 2.43
N ARG A 321 20.93 -6.33 1.39
CA ARG A 321 20.94 -5.27 0.37
C ARG A 321 20.06 -5.58 -0.86
N MET A 322 19.44 -6.75 -0.94
CA MET A 322 18.60 -7.12 -2.09
C MET A 322 17.28 -6.33 -2.14
N ASP A 323 16.61 -6.10 -1.01
CA ASP A 323 15.36 -5.32 -0.95
C ASP A 323 15.56 -3.84 -1.34
N LEU A 324 16.74 -3.28 -1.05
CA LEU A 324 17.10 -1.91 -1.41
C LEU A 324 17.18 -1.69 -2.93
N ARG A 325 17.59 -2.70 -3.71
CA ARG A 325 17.76 -2.54 -5.17
C ARG A 325 16.45 -2.29 -5.90
N ALA A 326 15.38 -2.95 -5.49
CA ALA A 326 14.05 -2.73 -6.06
C ALA A 326 13.51 -1.34 -5.71
N ALA A 327 13.71 -0.89 -4.46
CA ALA A 327 13.30 0.42 -3.97
C ALA A 327 13.99 1.58 -4.71
N THR A 328 15.25 1.40 -5.10
CA THR A 328 16.05 2.42 -5.81
C THR A 328 15.99 2.31 -7.34
N ALA A 329 15.19 1.38 -7.90
CA ALA A 329 15.24 1.06 -9.33
C ALA A 329 14.59 2.13 -10.24
N ILE A 330 13.81 3.06 -9.67
CA ILE A 330 13.14 4.11 -10.44
C ILE A 330 13.93 5.41 -10.39
N LYS A 331 14.23 5.97 -11.58
CA LYS A 331 14.72 7.33 -11.72
C LYS A 331 13.52 8.26 -11.81
N LEU A 332 13.33 9.09 -10.78
CA LEU A 332 12.22 10.04 -10.73
C LEU A 332 12.42 11.15 -11.78
N PRO A 333 11.43 11.40 -12.65
CA PRO A 333 11.47 12.55 -13.56
C PRO A 333 11.30 13.87 -12.80
N GLU A 334 11.78 14.96 -13.40
CA GLU A 334 11.44 16.32 -12.98
C GLU A 334 10.28 16.81 -13.84
N TYR A 335 9.19 17.22 -13.19
CA TYR A 335 8.02 17.75 -13.88
C TYR A 335 7.93 19.26 -13.63
N ALA A 336 7.67 20.01 -14.69
CA ALA A 336 7.33 21.42 -14.57
C ALA A 336 5.86 21.58 -14.13
N PRO A 337 5.50 22.67 -13.43
CA PRO A 337 4.11 23.04 -13.23
C PRO A 337 3.35 23.07 -14.56
N ALA A 338 2.09 22.61 -14.57
CA ALA A 338 1.26 22.76 -15.77
C ALA A 338 1.14 24.25 -16.15
N ARG A 339 1.23 24.54 -17.44
CA ARG A 339 1.12 25.90 -17.98
C ARG A 339 -0.31 26.40 -18.02
#